data_AF-A0A7X2PGY7-F1
#
_entry.id   AF-A0A7X2PGY7-F1
#
_cell.length_a   1.000
_cell.length_b   1.000
_cell.length_c   1.000
_cell.angle_alpha   90.00
_cell.angle_beta   90.00
_cell.angle_gamma   90.00
#
_symmetry.space_group_name_H-M   'P 1'
#
loop_
_entity.id
_entity.type
_entity.pdbx_description
1 polymer ?
#
loop_
_entity_poly.entity_id
_entity_poly.type
_entity_poly.pdbx_seq_one_letter_code
_entity_poly.pdbx_strand_id
1 'polypeptide(L)'
;MRYFSLLERTIEAALAGNPVGRAVFVRAHLELTADHGLLIPISEAGLAIARRWVGASVRRIHALGGVRHGSVSLQVEFAEGQTSLVSAELTHGGEPVVHLLIAGQQGTLRFDDFPDPRLLVQAIGVSTPGYRGVIERSLTTGKPMLAAEER
;
A
#
# COMPACT_ATOMS: atom_id res chain seq x y z
N MET A 1 18.36 7.20 -3.21
CA MET A 1 17.25 7.34 -2.24
C MET A 1 16.13 6.40 -2.68
N ARG A 2 15.57 5.58 -1.79
CA ARG A 2 14.57 4.56 -2.17
C ARG A 2 13.22 5.23 -2.48
N TYR A 3 12.52 4.79 -3.53
CA TYR A 3 11.30 5.44 -4.02
C TYR A 3 10.21 5.56 -2.96
N PHE A 4 9.87 4.46 -2.29
CA PHE A 4 8.80 4.43 -1.28
C PHE A 4 9.05 5.39 -0.11
N SER A 5 10.30 5.58 0.31
CA SER A 5 10.65 6.55 1.35
C SER A 5 10.51 8.00 0.87
N LEU A 6 10.76 8.26 -0.42
CA LEU A 6 10.48 9.57 -1.01
C LEU A 6 8.97 9.81 -1.09
N LEU A 7 8.21 8.83 -1.58
CA LEU A 7 6.75 8.88 -1.68
C LEU A 7 6.11 9.17 -0.33
N GLU A 8 6.49 8.41 0.71
CA GLU A 8 6.03 8.61 2.08
C GLU A 8 6.24 10.06 2.53
N ARG A 9 7.47 10.58 2.42
CA ARG A 9 7.81 11.96 2.82
C ARG A 9 7.07 13.03 2.02
N THR A 10 6.92 12.84 0.71
CA THR A 10 6.21 13.78 -0.16
C THR A 10 4.75 13.90 0.25
N ILE A 11 4.10 12.77 0.52
CA ILE A 11 2.70 12.75 0.94
C ILE A 11 2.55 13.26 2.38
N GLU A 12 3.44 12.89 3.29
CA GLU A 12 3.46 13.44 4.65
C GLU A 12 3.58 14.97 4.66
N ALA A 13 4.46 15.53 3.82
CA ALA A 13 4.59 16.97 3.68
C ALA A 13 3.30 17.62 3.14
N ALA A 14 2.62 16.98 2.20
CA ALA A 14 1.34 17.46 1.69
C ALA A 14 0.21 17.36 2.73
N LEU A 15 0.24 16.34 3.59
CA LEU A 15 -0.72 16.15 4.68
C LEU A 15 -0.46 17.06 5.89
N ALA A 16 0.75 17.61 6.06
CA ALA A 16 1.13 18.45 7.20
C ALA A 16 0.25 19.71 7.37
N GLY A 17 -0.32 20.22 6.28
CA GLY A 17 -1.29 21.32 6.31
C GLY A 17 -2.71 20.93 6.72
N ASN A 18 -2.93 19.66 7.10
CA ASN A 18 -4.24 19.05 7.36
C ASN A 18 -5.31 19.30 6.27
N PRO A 19 -4.98 19.21 4.96
CA PRO A 19 -5.93 19.57 3.89
C PRO A 19 -7.11 18.60 3.76
N VAL A 20 -7.00 17.40 4.33
CA VAL A 20 -8.03 16.35 4.24
C VAL A 20 -8.70 16.05 5.59
N GLY A 21 -8.28 16.69 6.68
CA GLY A 21 -8.69 16.30 8.03
C GLY A 21 -8.13 14.92 8.42
N ARG A 22 -8.80 14.23 9.34
CA ARG A 22 -8.46 12.83 9.67
C ARG A 22 -8.72 11.93 8.46
N ALA A 23 -7.70 11.20 8.03
CA ALA A 23 -7.83 10.21 6.96
C ALA A 23 -8.77 9.06 7.38
N VAL A 24 -9.70 8.71 6.49
CA VAL A 24 -10.68 7.62 6.69
C VAL A 24 -10.51 6.50 5.66
N PHE A 25 -9.91 6.82 4.52
CA PHE A 25 -9.65 5.86 3.46
C PHE A 25 -8.37 6.18 2.69
N VAL A 26 -7.61 5.14 2.34
CA VAL A 26 -6.44 5.25 1.44
C VAL A 26 -6.58 4.23 0.33
N ARG A 27 -6.43 4.66 -0.92
CA ARG A 27 -6.19 3.78 -2.07
C ARG A 27 -4.78 4.00 -2.58
N ALA A 28 -4.01 2.93 -2.68
CA ALA A 28 -2.70 2.92 -3.32
C ALA A 28 -2.70 1.87 -4.42
N HIS A 29 -2.47 2.29 -5.66
CA HIS A 29 -2.36 1.41 -6.81
C HIS A 29 -0.97 1.58 -7.41
N LEU A 30 -0.24 0.47 -7.49
CA LEU A 30 1.19 0.42 -7.80
C LEU A 30 1.38 -0.54 -8.97
N GLU A 31 1.70 -0.01 -10.13
CA GLU A 31 1.92 -0.77 -11.36
C GLU A 31 3.42 -0.98 -11.60
N LEU A 32 3.79 -2.22 -11.92
CA LEU A 32 5.16 -2.69 -12.09
C LEU A 32 5.35 -3.25 -13.49
N THR A 33 6.43 -2.90 -14.19
CA THR A 33 6.73 -3.45 -15.52
C THR A 33 7.06 -4.95 -15.48
N ALA A 34 7.51 -5.46 -14.34
CA ALA A 34 7.79 -6.88 -14.10
C ALA A 34 7.74 -7.18 -12.60
N ASP A 35 7.33 -8.40 -12.23
CA ASP A 35 7.18 -8.79 -10.83
C ASP A 35 8.55 -8.87 -10.13
N HIS A 36 9.47 -9.66 -10.67
CA HIS A 36 10.74 -9.98 -9.98
C HIS A 36 10.55 -10.41 -8.51
N GLY A 37 9.39 -10.99 -8.15
CA GLY A 37 9.01 -11.34 -6.78
C GLY A 37 8.64 -10.15 -5.89
N LEU A 38 8.31 -8.99 -6.46
CA LEU A 38 8.07 -7.74 -5.74
C LEU A 38 6.59 -7.45 -5.46
N LEU A 39 5.64 -8.15 -6.09
CA LEU A 39 4.20 -7.87 -5.89
C LEU A 39 3.81 -7.89 -4.40
N ILE A 40 4.10 -8.98 -3.66
CA ILE A 40 3.80 -9.06 -2.22
C ILE A 40 4.59 -8.04 -1.40
N PRO A 41 5.93 -7.93 -1.54
CA PRO A 41 6.71 -6.92 -0.83
C PRO A 41 6.20 -5.48 -1.06
N ILE A 42 5.79 -5.13 -2.28
CA ILE A 42 5.30 -3.79 -2.60
C ILE A 42 3.92 -3.55 -2.01
N SER A 43 3.01 -4.53 -2.07
CA SER A 43 1.73 -4.43 -1.36
C SER A 43 1.93 -4.25 0.15
N GLU A 44 2.89 -4.96 0.75
CA GLU A 44 3.27 -4.82 2.16
C GLU A 44 3.82 -3.43 2.49
N ALA A 45 4.70 -2.89 1.63
CA ALA A 45 5.23 -1.53 1.75
C ALA A 45 4.13 -0.47 1.66
N GLY A 46 3.24 -0.60 0.66
CA GLY A 46 2.10 0.29 0.48
C GLY A 46 1.15 0.27 1.68
N LEU A 47 0.91 -0.92 2.27
CA LEU A 47 0.16 -1.05 3.51
C LEU A 47 0.86 -0.35 4.68
N ALA A 48 2.16 -0.55 4.86
CA ALA A 48 2.92 0.10 5.93
C ALA A 48 2.86 1.63 5.84
N ILE A 49 2.94 2.18 4.63
CA ILE A 49 2.79 3.62 4.37
C ILE A 49 1.34 4.07 4.64
N ALA A 50 0.34 3.38 4.09
CA ALA A 50 -1.05 3.72 4.28
C ALA A 50 -1.45 3.74 5.77
N ARG A 51 -0.94 2.78 6.55
CA ARG A 51 -1.12 2.75 8.01
C ARG A 51 -0.64 4.03 8.68
N ARG A 52 0.52 4.56 8.28
CA ARG A 52 1.08 5.80 8.86
C ARG A 52 0.23 7.02 8.53
N TRP A 53 -0.24 7.12 7.28
CA TRP A 53 -1.13 8.21 6.88
C TRP A 53 -2.51 8.16 7.56
N VAL A 54 -3.05 6.95 7.77
CA VAL A 54 -4.30 6.75 8.52
C VAL A 54 -4.11 7.00 10.02
N GLY A 55 -2.91 6.72 10.55
CA GLY A 55 -2.59 6.89 11.97
C GLY A 55 -3.24 5.84 12.88
N ALA A 56 -3.65 4.68 12.34
CA ALA A 56 -4.33 3.63 13.10
C ALA A 56 -3.64 2.27 12.90
N SER A 57 -3.79 1.37 13.89
CA SER A 57 -3.29 0.00 13.77
C SER A 57 -4.13 -0.82 12.79
N VAL A 58 -3.48 -1.74 12.07
CA VAL A 58 -4.18 -2.66 11.18
C VAL A 58 -4.92 -3.70 12.04
N ARG A 59 -6.20 -3.91 11.77
CA ARG A 59 -7.03 -4.91 12.45
C ARG A 59 -7.13 -6.19 11.62
N ARG A 60 -7.37 -6.04 10.31
CA ARG A 60 -7.66 -7.15 9.41
C ARG A 60 -7.12 -6.87 8.02
N ILE A 61 -6.60 -7.91 7.39
CA ILE A 61 -6.11 -7.88 6.01
C ILE A 61 -6.83 -8.98 5.23
N HIS A 62 -7.45 -8.62 4.12
CA HIS A 62 -7.94 -9.56 3.13
C HIS A 62 -7.14 -9.37 1.84
N ALA A 63 -6.37 -10.39 1.47
CA ALA A 63 -5.58 -10.39 0.26
C ALA A 63 -6.29 -11.18 -0.84
N LEU A 64 -6.29 -10.61 -2.04
CA LEU A 64 -6.90 -11.16 -3.25
C LEU A 64 -5.87 -11.13 -4.40
N GLY A 65 -6.10 -11.99 -5.40
CA GLY A 65 -5.22 -12.15 -6.54
C GLY A 65 -4.18 -13.23 -6.32
N GLY A 66 -3.01 -13.05 -6.92
CA GLY A 66 -1.85 -13.91 -6.70
C GLY A 66 -0.74 -13.55 -7.67
N VAL A 67 0.50 -13.79 -7.24
CA VAL A 67 1.72 -13.51 -8.02
C VAL A 67 1.65 -14.12 -9.43
N ARG A 68 1.10 -15.33 -9.56
CA ARG A 68 0.90 -16.00 -10.87
C ARG A 68 -0.06 -15.27 -11.82
N HIS A 69 -0.97 -14.47 -11.28
CA HIS A 69 -1.93 -13.67 -12.04
C HIS A 69 -1.45 -12.23 -12.26
N GLY A 70 -0.24 -11.90 -11.79
CA GLY A 70 0.34 -10.57 -11.94
C GLY A 70 -0.29 -9.49 -11.06
N SER A 71 -1.06 -9.85 -10.03
CA SER A 71 -1.67 -8.86 -9.14
C SER A 71 -1.82 -9.36 -7.71
N VAL A 72 -1.63 -8.45 -6.76
CA VAL A 72 -1.93 -8.66 -5.34
C VAL A 72 -2.64 -7.42 -4.82
N SER A 73 -3.88 -7.59 -4.37
CA SER A 73 -4.71 -6.53 -3.81
C SER A 73 -5.05 -6.82 -2.36
N LEU A 74 -4.88 -5.83 -1.50
CA LEU A 74 -5.13 -5.89 -0.08
C LEU A 74 -6.30 -4.97 0.25
N GLN A 75 -7.38 -5.53 0.77
CA GLN A 75 -8.39 -4.78 1.50
C GLN A 75 -8.06 -4.84 2.98
N VAL A 76 -7.93 -3.67 3.60
CA VAL A 76 -7.44 -3.54 4.96
C VAL A 76 -8.44 -2.78 5.79
N GLU A 77 -8.70 -3.28 6.99
CA GLU A 77 -9.48 -2.58 8.01
C GLU A 77 -8.54 -2.17 9.14
N PHE A 78 -8.67 -0.92 9.59
CA PHE A 78 -7.95 -0.40 10.74
C PHE A 78 -8.80 -0.45 12.01
N ALA A 79 -8.17 -0.30 13.17
CA ALA A 79 -8.81 -0.47 14.48
C ALA A 79 -10.00 0.47 14.72
N GLU A 80 -10.00 1.66 14.14
CA GLU A 80 -11.02 2.69 14.40
C GLU A 80 -12.03 2.83 13.25
N GLY A 81 -12.10 1.82 12.37
CA GLY A 81 -13.08 1.74 11.29
C GLY A 81 -12.64 2.35 9.96
N GLN A 82 -11.43 2.93 9.88
CA GLN A 82 -10.85 3.33 8.59
C GLN A 82 -10.53 2.10 7.73
N THR A 83 -10.38 2.32 6.43
CA THR A 83 -10.05 1.24 5.50
C THR A 83 -8.95 1.65 4.52
N SER A 84 -8.28 0.69 3.91
CA SER A 84 -7.45 0.94 2.74
C SER A 84 -7.57 -0.15 1.69
N LEU A 85 -7.30 0.24 0.45
CA LEU A 85 -7.13 -0.65 -0.69
C LEU A 85 -5.73 -0.45 -1.25
N VAL A 86 -4.87 -1.46 -1.11
CA VAL A 86 -3.49 -1.41 -1.61
C VAL A 86 -3.33 -2.50 -2.66
N SER A 87 -3.07 -2.13 -3.91
CA SER A 87 -2.88 -3.07 -5.01
C SER A 87 -1.50 -2.88 -5.63
N ALA A 88 -0.81 -3.99 -5.85
CA ALA A 88 0.37 -4.08 -6.70
C ALA A 88 0.02 -4.95 -7.91
N GLU A 89 0.29 -4.46 -9.12
CA GLU A 89 -0.10 -5.12 -10.37
C GLU A 89 1.02 -5.04 -11.40
N LEU A 90 1.08 -6.01 -12.30
CA LEU A 90 1.97 -5.98 -13.44
C LEU A 90 1.33 -5.23 -14.60
N THR A 91 2.05 -4.26 -15.13
CA THR A 91 1.69 -3.60 -16.38
C THR A 91 1.96 -4.58 -17.53
N HIS A 92 1.09 -4.58 -18.54
CA HIS A 92 1.27 -5.39 -19.74
C HIS A 92 2.14 -4.65 -20.78
N GLY A 93 3.31 -4.14 -20.35
CA GLY A 93 4.30 -3.49 -21.21
C GLY A 93 4.30 -1.95 -21.22
N GLY A 94 3.51 -1.29 -20.36
CA GLY A 94 3.55 0.15 -20.12
C GLY A 94 4.54 0.58 -19.04
N GLU A 95 4.71 1.88 -18.84
CA GLU A 95 5.55 2.45 -17.78
C GLU A 95 4.98 2.11 -16.38
N PRO A 96 5.81 2.02 -15.33
CA PRO A 96 5.32 1.87 -13.97
C PRO A 96 4.53 3.09 -13.54
N VAL A 97 3.49 2.88 -12.74
CA VAL A 97 2.57 3.94 -12.32
C VAL A 97 2.27 3.83 -10.84
N VAL A 98 2.18 4.98 -10.18
CA VAL A 98 1.75 5.09 -8.79
C VAL A 98 0.58 6.03 -8.71
N HIS A 99 -0.57 5.50 -8.32
CA HIS A 99 -1.78 6.26 -8.09
C HIS A 99 -2.18 6.17 -6.63
N LEU A 100 -2.26 7.32 -5.98
CA LEU A 100 -2.68 7.45 -4.59
C LEU A 100 -3.93 8.32 -4.48
N LEU A 101 -4.85 7.89 -3.64
CA LEU A 101 -5.98 8.68 -3.18
C LEU A 101 -6.07 8.54 -1.66
N ILE A 102 -6.03 9.66 -0.97
CA ILE A 102 -6.31 9.74 0.47
C ILE A 102 -7.59 10.53 0.63
N ALA A 103 -8.60 9.91 1.22
CA ALA A 103 -9.83 10.59 1.60
C ALA A 103 -9.87 10.75 3.11
N GLY A 104 -10.15 11.96 3.56
CA GLY A 104 -10.38 12.28 4.97
C GLY A 104 -11.71 12.99 5.17
N GLN A 105 -11.98 13.36 6.41
CA GLN A 105 -13.24 14.00 6.81
C GLN A 105 -13.49 15.37 6.16
N GLN A 106 -12.45 16.02 5.65
CA GLN A 106 -12.52 17.40 5.14
C GLN A 106 -12.15 17.53 3.66
N GLY A 107 -11.75 16.44 3.01
CA GLY A 107 -11.36 16.49 1.60
C GLY A 107 -10.62 15.25 1.12
N THR A 108 -10.04 15.38 -0.07
CA THR A 108 -9.26 14.32 -0.71
C THR A 108 -7.94 14.84 -1.22
N LEU A 109 -6.89 14.05 -1.10
CA LEU A 109 -5.59 14.26 -1.72
C LEU A 109 -5.39 13.19 -2.78
N ARG A 110 -5.06 13.60 -4.00
CA ARG A 110 -4.70 12.70 -5.09
C ARG A 110 -3.25 12.96 -5.47
N PHE A 111 -2.52 11.89 -5.70
CA PHE A 111 -1.14 11.93 -6.17
C PHE A 111 -0.95 10.88 -7.25
N ASP A 112 -0.38 11.28 -8.37
CA ASP A 112 -0.08 10.41 -9.51
C ASP A 112 1.38 10.63 -9.89
N ASP A 113 2.09 9.54 -10.14
CA ASP A 113 3.51 9.57 -10.50
C ASP A 113 3.87 8.39 -11.42
N PHE A 114 4.93 8.56 -12.21
CA PHE A 114 5.41 7.61 -13.21
C PHE A 114 6.90 7.34 -12.95
N PRO A 115 7.23 6.55 -11.91
CA PRO A 115 8.61 6.37 -11.49
C PRO A 115 9.43 5.58 -12.50
N ASP A 116 10.74 5.87 -12.55
CA ASP A 116 11.69 4.99 -13.24
C ASP A 116 11.56 3.55 -12.68
N PRO A 117 11.38 2.53 -13.53
CA PRO A 117 11.23 1.13 -13.10
C PRO A 117 12.31 0.68 -12.12
N ARG A 118 13.54 1.17 -12.27
CA ARG A 118 14.67 0.83 -11.41
C ARG A 118 14.46 1.29 -9.98
N LEU A 119 13.73 2.39 -9.77
CA LEU A 119 13.48 2.96 -8.44
C LEU A 119 12.45 2.16 -7.64
N LEU A 120 11.49 1.51 -8.31
CA LEU A 120 10.55 0.58 -7.68
C LEU A 120 11.20 -0.75 -7.28
N VAL A 121 12.19 -1.20 -8.06
CA VAL A 121 12.93 -2.45 -7.83
C VAL A 121 14.03 -2.30 -6.76
N GLN A 122 14.57 -1.09 -6.58
CA GLN A 122 15.64 -0.81 -5.61
C GLN A 122 15.12 -0.79 -4.17
N ALA A 123 14.95 -2.00 -3.61
CA ALA A 123 14.74 -2.34 -2.20
C ALA A 123 13.68 -1.50 -1.46
N ILE A 124 12.60 -2.15 -1.02
CA ILE A 124 11.64 -1.57 -0.08
C ILE A 124 12.38 -1.12 1.19
N GLY A 125 12.50 0.19 1.36
CA GLY A 125 13.14 0.84 2.51
C GLY A 125 12.18 1.19 3.63
N VAL A 126 10.92 0.81 3.47
CA VAL A 126 9.90 1.03 4.49
C VAL A 126 10.05 -0.05 5.53
N SER A 127 10.14 0.33 6.79
CA SER A 127 10.00 -0.63 7.90
C SER A 127 8.56 -1.16 7.86
N THR A 128 8.40 -2.41 7.40
CA THR A 128 7.11 -3.07 7.35
C THR A 128 6.88 -3.79 8.69
N PRO A 129 5.76 -3.53 9.38
CA PRO A 129 5.30 -4.47 10.39
C PRO A 129 5.10 -5.81 9.66
N GLY A 130 5.59 -6.93 10.19
CA GLY A 130 5.71 -8.21 9.47
C GLY A 130 4.39 -8.83 9.00
N TYR A 131 3.69 -8.17 8.07
CA TYR A 131 2.39 -8.55 7.54
C TYR A 131 2.52 -9.58 6.42
N ARG A 132 3.71 -9.80 5.87
CA ARG A 132 3.96 -10.80 4.82
C ARG A 132 3.27 -12.14 5.09
N GLY A 133 3.51 -12.72 6.26
CA GLY A 133 2.92 -14.03 6.61
C GLY A 133 1.39 -13.98 6.74
N VAL A 134 0.81 -12.82 7.06
CA VAL A 134 -0.65 -12.60 7.10
C VAL A 134 -1.21 -12.51 5.68
N ILE A 135 -0.55 -11.74 4.81
CA ILE A 135 -0.90 -11.57 3.40
C ILE A 135 -0.87 -12.92 2.68
N GLU A 136 0.22 -13.68 2.81
CA GLU A 136 0.39 -14.99 2.17
C GLU A 136 -0.67 -16.01 2.62
N ARG A 137 -1.00 -16.06 3.92
CA ARG A 137 -2.08 -16.91 4.42
C ARG A 137 -3.44 -16.47 3.91
N SER A 138 -3.69 -15.17 3.81
CA SER A 138 -4.94 -14.65 3.27
C SER A 138 -5.10 -15.00 1.79
N LEU A 139 -4.03 -14.84 0.98
CA LEU A 139 -4.01 -15.27 -0.42
C LEU A 139 -4.26 -16.78 -0.57
N THR A 140 -3.65 -17.60 0.28
CA THR A 140 -3.75 -19.05 0.21
C THR A 140 -5.16 -19.55 0.57
N THR A 141 -5.81 -18.93 1.56
CA THR A 141 -7.11 -19.37 2.06
C THR A 141 -8.30 -18.64 1.45
N GLY A 142 -8.05 -17.51 0.76
CA GLY A 142 -9.08 -16.59 0.27
C GLY A 142 -9.86 -15.87 1.38
N LYS A 143 -9.44 -15.99 2.65
CA LYS A 143 -10.16 -15.47 3.81
C LYS A 143 -9.46 -14.25 4.41
N PRO A 144 -10.21 -13.32 5.01
CA PRO A 144 -9.61 -12.25 5.80
C PRO A 144 -8.86 -12.83 7.01
N MET A 145 -7.69 -12.25 7.30
CA MET A 145 -6.84 -12.60 8.42
C MET A 145 -6.75 -11.43 9.40
N LEU A 146 -6.73 -11.71 10.70
CA LEU A 146 -6.37 -10.70 11.69
C LEU A 146 -4.88 -10.34 11.53
N ALA A 147 -4.57 -9.05 11.58
CA ALA A 147 -3.19 -8.63 11.77
C ALA A 147 -2.79 -9.04 13.19
N ALA A 148 -1.60 -9.64 13.35
CA ALA A 148 -1.11 -9.97 14.69
C ALA A 148 -0.97 -8.66 15.49
N GLU A 149 -1.38 -8.67 16.77
CA GLU A 149 -1.10 -7.55 17.67
C GLU A 149 0.41 -7.33 17.70
N GLU A 150 0.86 -6.11 17.37
CA GLU A 150 2.25 -5.70 17.53
C GLU A 150 2.60 -5.86 19.04
N ARG A 151 3.47 -6.82 19.38
CA ARG A 151 4.11 -6.90 20.69
C ARG A 151 5.33 -6.01 20.74
#